data_AF-D9CI87-F1
#
_entry.id   AF-D9CI87-F1
#
_cell.length_a   1.000
_cell.length_b   1.000
_cell.length_c   1.000
_cell.angle_alpha   90.00
_cell.angle_beta   90.00
_cell.angle_gamma   90.00
#
_symmetry.space_group_name_H-M   'P 1'
#
loop_
_entity.id
_entity.type
_entity.pdbx_description
1 polymer ?
#
loop_
_entity_poly.entity_id
_entity_poly.type
_entity_poly.pdbx_seq_one_letter_code
_entity_poly.pdbx_strand_id
1 'polypeptide(L)'
;GPIDFQVREPTSPLFANLYNTSTAIELQVTQEYLGQQCHLVYHPPLWKTILDFYLRVDNKPSVVRDIISGKRFKRPLGGSAAVVNVGTNTTWLGSHLAMSNFYAYGRLAWDPTADPQNILQDWIRLTFGLDRTVINTITKMSMESWPAYENYSGNLGIQTLTDILYNHYGPNPASQDNNGWGQWTSA
;
A
#
# COMPACT_ATOMS: atom_id res chain seq x y z
N GLY A 1 8.41 1.07 1.53
CA GLY A 1 9.26 2.27 1.51
C GLY A 1 10.69 1.78 1.58
N PRO A 2 11.57 2.36 2.40
CA PRO A 2 12.94 1.89 2.56
C PRO A 2 13.09 0.67 3.48
N ILE A 3 12.02 0.21 4.14
CA ILE A 3 12.06 -0.94 5.05
C ILE A 3 11.40 -2.17 4.42
N ASP A 4 10.11 -2.41 4.67
CA ASP A 4 9.45 -3.68 4.31
C ASP A 4 7.91 -3.58 4.48
N PHE A 5 7.26 -2.91 3.54
CA PHE A 5 5.79 -2.83 3.43
C PHE A 5 5.01 -2.55 4.73
N GLN A 6 5.60 -1.80 5.65
CA GLN A 6 5.01 -1.53 6.95
C GLN A 6 3.73 -0.70 6.83
N VAL A 7 2.94 -0.67 7.91
CA VAL A 7 1.62 0.00 7.97
C VAL A 7 1.65 1.45 7.47
N ARG A 8 2.77 2.13 7.71
CA ARG A 8 3.18 3.37 7.06
C ARG A 8 4.70 3.44 6.98
N GLU A 9 5.20 3.86 5.83
CA GLU A 9 6.60 4.22 5.63
C GLU A 9 6.74 5.51 4.84
N PRO A 10 7.85 6.25 5.01
CA PRO A 10 8.20 7.30 4.06
C PRO A 10 8.45 6.70 2.67
N THR A 11 8.30 7.55 1.65
CA THR A 11 8.67 7.19 0.27
C THR A 11 10.17 6.86 0.19
N SER A 12 10.53 5.81 -0.55
CA SER A 12 11.92 5.38 -0.71
C SER A 12 12.79 6.48 -1.35
N PRO A 13 13.89 6.92 -0.70
CA PRO A 13 14.74 8.00 -1.21
C PRO A 13 15.48 7.61 -2.50
N LEU A 14 15.55 6.32 -2.81
CA LEU A 14 16.12 5.80 -4.06
C LEU A 14 15.51 6.48 -5.30
N PHE A 15 14.20 6.76 -5.28
CA PHE A 15 13.51 7.41 -6.40
C PHE A 15 14.03 8.84 -6.69
N ALA A 16 14.60 9.51 -5.70
CA ALA A 16 15.19 10.83 -5.86
C ALA A 16 16.63 10.81 -6.42
N ASN A 17 17.29 9.65 -6.43
CA ASN A 17 18.75 9.58 -6.63
C ASN A 17 19.19 8.81 -7.90
N LEU A 18 18.30 8.06 -8.55
CA LEU A 18 18.66 7.19 -9.67
C LEU A 18 18.47 7.79 -11.08
N TYR A 19 18.97 8.99 -11.36
CA TYR A 19 18.73 9.75 -12.61
C TYR A 19 18.71 8.91 -13.91
N ASN A 20 19.71 8.05 -14.12
CA ASN A 20 19.93 7.34 -15.38
C ASN A 20 19.51 5.86 -15.37
N THR A 21 18.81 5.41 -14.32
CA THR A 21 18.42 3.99 -14.16
C THR A 21 16.91 3.87 -14.16
N SER A 22 16.35 3.07 -15.09
CA SER A 22 14.93 2.73 -15.09
C SER A 22 14.52 2.10 -13.75
N THR A 23 13.39 2.53 -13.20
CA THR A 23 12.90 2.06 -11.89
C THR A 23 11.42 1.72 -11.98
N ALA A 24 10.99 0.75 -11.20
CA ALA A 24 9.58 0.48 -10.91
C ALA A 24 9.34 0.58 -9.39
N ILE A 25 8.08 0.81 -8.99
CA ILE A 25 7.67 0.70 -7.58
C ILE A 25 7.09 -0.69 -7.31
N GLU A 26 7.44 -1.27 -6.17
CA GLU A 26 6.84 -2.52 -5.69
C GLU A 26 5.75 -2.22 -4.64
N LEU A 27 4.52 -2.61 -4.99
CA LEU A 27 3.29 -2.68 -4.20
C LEU A 27 3.21 -3.96 -3.34
N GLN A 28 2.71 -3.93 -2.10
CA GLN A 28 2.21 -5.15 -1.45
C GLN A 28 0.68 -5.15 -1.45
N VAL A 29 0.08 -6.09 -2.20
CA VAL A 29 -1.37 -6.34 -2.20
C VAL A 29 -1.72 -7.37 -1.12
N THR A 30 -0.87 -8.39 -0.96
CA THR A 30 -0.93 -9.24 0.23
C THR A 30 -0.72 -8.40 1.49
N GLN A 31 -1.44 -8.71 2.55
CA GLN A 31 -1.52 -7.92 3.77
C GLN A 31 -0.56 -8.44 4.85
N GLU A 32 0.72 -8.66 4.55
CA GLU A 32 1.67 -9.23 5.52
C GLU A 32 1.68 -8.47 6.85
N TYR A 33 1.95 -7.16 6.79
CA TYR A 33 1.92 -6.26 7.96
C TYR A 33 0.59 -5.51 8.12
N LEU A 34 -0.39 -5.77 7.26
CA LEU A 34 -1.71 -5.13 7.22
C LEU A 34 -2.85 -6.10 7.59
N GLY A 35 -2.56 -7.07 8.44
CA GLY A 35 -3.58 -7.92 9.07
C GLY A 35 -4.01 -9.14 8.26
N GLN A 36 -3.20 -9.57 7.30
CA GLN A 36 -3.24 -10.88 6.64
C GLN A 36 -4.59 -11.27 6.04
N GLN A 37 -5.35 -10.28 5.54
CA GLN A 37 -6.73 -10.42 5.05
C GLN A 37 -7.75 -10.91 6.10
N CYS A 38 -7.33 -11.09 7.36
CA CYS A 38 -8.21 -11.23 8.51
C CYS A 38 -8.79 -9.87 8.93
N HIS A 39 -8.04 -8.80 8.66
CA HIS A 39 -8.47 -7.41 8.87
C HIS A 39 -8.88 -6.78 7.53
N LEU A 40 -9.92 -5.95 7.56
CA LEU A 40 -10.25 -5.10 6.43
C LEU A 40 -9.22 -3.97 6.37
N VAL A 41 -8.46 -3.89 5.29
CA VAL A 41 -7.57 -2.76 4.99
C VAL A 41 -7.64 -2.48 3.48
N TYR A 42 -8.19 -1.33 3.10
CA TYR A 42 -8.17 -0.85 1.72
C TYR A 42 -6.89 -0.04 1.51
N HIS A 43 -5.96 -0.58 0.72
CA HIS A 43 -4.61 -0.04 0.53
C HIS A 43 -4.52 1.24 -0.31
N PRO A 44 -5.41 1.50 -1.30
CA PRO A 44 -5.23 2.64 -2.21
C PRO A 44 -5.08 4.02 -1.56
N PRO A 45 -5.78 4.38 -0.45
CA PRO A 45 -5.47 5.60 0.29
C PRO A 45 -4.00 5.69 0.75
N LEU A 46 -3.44 4.61 1.31
CA LEU A 46 -2.02 4.52 1.67
C LEU A 46 -1.13 4.71 0.43
N TRP A 47 -1.39 3.95 -0.64
CA TRP A 47 -0.58 4.06 -1.87
C TRP A 47 -0.63 5.44 -2.49
N LYS A 48 -1.75 6.17 -2.40
CA LYS A 48 -1.82 7.56 -2.87
C LYS A 48 -0.91 8.49 -2.08
N THR A 49 -0.75 8.28 -0.77
CA THR A 49 0.23 9.07 0.01
C THR A 49 1.66 8.90 -0.50
N ILE A 50 1.97 7.75 -1.11
CA ILE A 50 3.27 7.44 -1.71
C ILE A 50 3.34 7.99 -3.14
N LEU A 51 2.38 7.62 -3.99
CA LEU A 51 2.37 7.98 -5.41
C LEU A 51 2.30 9.49 -5.64
N ASP A 52 1.65 10.23 -4.74
CA ASP A 52 1.53 11.68 -4.80
C ASP A 52 2.61 12.42 -3.98
N PHE A 53 3.53 11.69 -3.35
CA PHE A 53 4.59 12.30 -2.56
C PHE A 53 5.55 13.13 -3.43
N TYR A 54 5.89 14.32 -2.94
CA TYR A 54 6.74 15.27 -3.65
C TYR A 54 8.19 15.22 -3.17
N LEU A 55 9.08 14.61 -3.95
CA LEU A 55 10.48 14.37 -3.57
C LEU A 55 11.41 15.59 -3.73
N ARG A 56 10.95 16.69 -4.33
CA ARG A 56 11.69 17.97 -4.48
C ARG A 56 13.05 17.86 -5.18
N VAL A 57 13.22 16.89 -6.08
CA VAL A 57 14.48 16.66 -6.81
C VAL A 57 14.81 17.85 -7.72
N ASP A 58 15.99 18.43 -7.52
CA ASP A 58 16.50 19.63 -8.22
C ASP A 58 15.58 20.86 -8.13
N ASN A 59 14.77 20.99 -7.07
CA ASN A 59 13.73 22.01 -6.95
C ASN A 59 12.72 22.02 -8.12
N LYS A 60 12.57 20.90 -8.83
CA LYS A 60 11.61 20.73 -9.93
C LYS A 60 10.46 19.79 -9.54
N PRO A 61 9.31 19.89 -10.22
CA PRO A 61 8.22 18.96 -10.03
C PRO A 61 8.70 17.50 -10.09
N SER A 62 8.55 16.74 -9.01
CA SER A 62 9.13 15.40 -8.84
C SER A 62 8.23 14.54 -7.94
N VAL A 63 6.99 14.39 -8.37
CA VAL A 63 6.01 13.50 -7.73
C VAL A 63 6.42 12.05 -8.03
N VAL A 64 6.29 11.13 -7.07
CA VAL A 64 6.72 9.73 -7.22
C VAL A 64 6.16 9.08 -8.48
N ARG A 65 4.86 9.24 -8.77
CA ARG A 65 4.22 8.69 -9.98
C ARG A 65 4.87 9.13 -11.29
N ASP A 66 5.43 10.34 -11.36
CA ASP A 66 6.14 10.85 -12.55
C ASP A 66 7.57 10.32 -12.63
N ILE A 67 8.18 10.01 -11.50
CA ILE A 67 9.51 9.38 -11.43
C ILE A 67 9.43 7.92 -11.86
N ILE A 68 8.52 7.15 -11.27
CA ILE A 68 8.40 5.70 -11.51
C ILE A 68 7.89 5.40 -12.92
N SER A 69 7.15 6.32 -13.55
CA SER A 69 6.75 6.21 -14.97
C SER A 69 7.87 6.60 -15.94
N GLY A 70 9.03 7.03 -15.44
CA GLY A 70 10.16 7.50 -16.23
C GLY A 70 10.03 8.94 -16.75
N LYS A 71 8.86 9.57 -16.65
CA LYS A 71 8.57 10.92 -17.19
C LYS A 71 9.51 11.99 -16.65
N ARG A 72 9.76 12.02 -15.33
CA ARG A 72 10.59 13.07 -14.68
C ARG A 72 12.06 13.05 -15.13
N PHE A 73 12.61 11.88 -15.39
CA PHE A 73 14.03 11.70 -15.74
C PHE A 73 14.26 11.25 -17.19
N LYS A 74 13.19 11.19 -18.00
CA LYS A 74 13.22 10.74 -19.41
C LYS A 74 13.85 9.34 -19.56
N ARG A 75 13.55 8.45 -18.63
CA ARG A 75 14.04 7.06 -18.67
C ARG A 75 13.23 6.27 -19.70
N PRO A 76 13.84 5.29 -20.40
CA PRO A 76 13.15 4.53 -21.44
C PRO A 76 12.08 3.60 -20.88
N LEU A 77 12.21 3.19 -19.62
CA LEU A 77 11.27 2.32 -18.93
C LEU A 77 10.92 2.88 -17.55
N GLY A 78 9.73 2.52 -17.09
CA GLY A 78 9.19 2.78 -15.78
C GLY A 78 8.04 1.83 -15.51
N GLY A 79 7.56 1.75 -14.28
CA GLY A 79 6.38 0.95 -13.99
C GLY A 79 6.12 0.68 -12.52
N SER A 80 5.34 -0.36 -12.30
CA SER A 80 4.99 -0.87 -10.98
C SER A 80 4.87 -2.39 -11.03
N ALA A 81 5.22 -3.05 -9.93
CA ALA A 81 4.95 -4.44 -9.65
C ALA A 81 4.11 -4.54 -8.37
N ALA A 82 3.43 -5.67 -8.16
CA ALA A 82 2.79 -5.95 -6.89
C ALA A 82 3.00 -7.40 -6.45
N VAL A 83 3.23 -7.57 -5.15
CA VAL A 83 3.17 -8.86 -4.48
C VAL A 83 1.70 -9.18 -4.16
N VAL A 84 1.15 -10.14 -4.87
CA VAL A 84 -0.22 -10.64 -4.70
C VAL A 84 -0.20 -12.04 -4.09
N ASN A 85 -1.21 -12.38 -3.30
CA ASN A 85 -1.33 -13.70 -2.64
C ASN A 85 -2.57 -14.46 -3.07
N VAL A 86 -2.90 -14.39 -4.36
CA VAL A 86 -3.95 -15.22 -4.94
C VAL A 86 -3.66 -16.68 -4.62
N GLY A 87 -4.61 -17.35 -3.97
CA GLY A 87 -4.54 -18.75 -3.58
C GLY A 87 -5.75 -19.55 -4.08
N THR A 88 -5.88 -20.77 -3.57
CA THR A 88 -6.91 -21.72 -3.99
C THR A 88 -8.24 -21.58 -3.24
N ASN A 89 -8.37 -20.60 -2.33
CA ASN A 89 -9.64 -20.35 -1.64
C ASN A 89 -10.67 -19.75 -2.61
N THR A 90 -11.95 -19.90 -2.29
CA THR A 90 -13.06 -19.46 -3.17
C THR A 90 -13.13 -17.94 -3.33
N THR A 91 -12.53 -17.20 -2.41
CA THR A 91 -12.42 -15.73 -2.44
C THR A 91 -11.15 -15.24 -3.14
N TRP A 92 -10.29 -16.16 -3.62
CA TRP A 92 -8.95 -15.96 -4.18
C TRP A 92 -7.93 -15.32 -3.22
N LEU A 93 -8.34 -14.33 -2.44
CA LEU A 93 -7.49 -13.51 -1.56
C LEU A 93 -7.90 -13.62 -0.09
N GLY A 94 -8.62 -14.68 0.31
CA GLY A 94 -9.02 -14.90 1.71
C GLY A 94 -10.29 -14.16 2.10
N SER A 95 -10.40 -12.86 1.79
CA SER A 95 -11.59 -12.04 2.01
C SER A 95 -12.13 -11.46 0.71
N HIS A 96 -13.45 -11.41 0.55
CA HIS A 96 -14.08 -10.76 -0.60
C HIS A 96 -13.66 -9.29 -0.73
N LEU A 97 -13.53 -8.58 0.39
CA LEU A 97 -13.13 -7.17 0.38
C LEU A 97 -11.64 -6.99 0.02
N ALA A 98 -10.78 -7.97 0.30
CA ALA A 98 -9.37 -7.91 -0.10
C ALA A 98 -9.18 -7.94 -1.63
N MET A 99 -10.14 -8.49 -2.39
CA MET A 99 -10.12 -8.42 -3.86
C MET A 99 -10.17 -6.98 -4.40
N SER A 100 -10.73 -6.04 -3.63
CA SER A 100 -10.72 -4.62 -3.99
C SER A 100 -9.30 -4.05 -4.09
N ASN A 101 -8.35 -4.55 -3.28
CA ASN A 101 -6.96 -4.11 -3.33
C ASN A 101 -6.27 -4.55 -4.62
N PHE A 102 -6.52 -5.79 -5.08
CA PHE A 102 -5.94 -6.27 -6.34
C PHE A 102 -6.54 -5.54 -7.56
N TYR A 103 -7.86 -5.33 -7.56
CA TYR A 103 -8.52 -4.51 -8.58
C TYR A 103 -7.96 -3.09 -8.61
N ALA A 104 -7.81 -2.47 -7.44
CA ALA A 104 -7.32 -1.11 -7.34
C ALA A 104 -5.84 -0.97 -7.72
N TYR A 105 -5.01 -1.97 -7.43
CA TYR A 105 -3.63 -2.02 -7.91
C TYR A 105 -3.60 -1.93 -9.45
N GLY A 106 -4.39 -2.75 -10.14
CA GLY A 106 -4.47 -2.72 -11.60
C GLY A 106 -4.91 -1.35 -12.13
N ARG A 107 -5.91 -0.73 -11.49
CA ARG A 107 -6.38 0.61 -11.85
C ARG A 107 -5.32 1.70 -11.64
N LEU A 108 -4.57 1.65 -10.54
CA LEU A 108 -3.51 2.63 -10.24
C LEU A 108 -2.23 2.40 -11.03
N ALA A 109 -1.91 1.15 -11.40
CA ALA A 109 -0.83 0.85 -12.32
C ALA A 109 -1.12 1.40 -13.73
N TRP A 110 -2.40 1.40 -14.14
CA TRP A 110 -2.85 2.01 -15.38
C TRP A 110 -2.88 3.55 -15.31
N ASP A 111 -3.52 4.10 -14.28
CA ASP A 111 -3.60 5.53 -14.04
C ASP A 111 -3.36 5.86 -12.54
N PRO A 112 -2.15 6.31 -12.17
CA PRO A 112 -1.82 6.62 -10.77
C PRO A 112 -2.49 7.90 -10.25
N THR A 113 -3.17 8.65 -11.12
CA THR A 113 -3.93 9.85 -10.74
C THR A 113 -5.35 9.53 -10.31
N ALA A 114 -5.85 8.32 -10.61
CA ALA A 114 -7.20 7.91 -10.30
C ALA A 114 -7.52 7.97 -8.80
N ASP A 115 -8.76 8.33 -8.50
CA ASP A 115 -9.25 8.48 -7.13
C ASP A 115 -9.57 7.11 -6.49
N PRO A 116 -8.99 6.78 -5.31
CA PRO A 116 -9.25 5.53 -4.59
C PRO A 116 -10.73 5.21 -4.35
N GLN A 117 -11.54 6.22 -4.03
CA GLN A 117 -12.94 6.01 -3.71
C GLN A 117 -13.74 5.65 -4.96
N ASN A 118 -13.48 6.34 -6.07
CA ASN A 118 -14.09 6.02 -7.36
C ASN A 118 -13.72 4.60 -7.83
N ILE A 119 -12.44 4.22 -7.71
CA ILE A 119 -11.98 2.85 -8.01
C ILE A 119 -12.75 1.82 -7.16
N LEU A 120 -12.90 2.10 -5.87
CA LEU A 120 -13.61 1.22 -4.95
C LEU A 120 -15.09 1.09 -5.33
N GLN A 121 -15.76 2.20 -5.60
CA GLN A 121 -17.17 2.20 -6.01
C GLN A 121 -17.39 1.44 -7.32
N ASP A 122 -16.47 1.56 -8.28
CA ASP A 122 -16.50 0.75 -9.50
C ASP A 122 -16.43 -0.75 -9.17
N TRP A 123 -15.48 -1.14 -8.31
CA TRP A 123 -15.32 -2.54 -7.89
C TRP A 123 -16.54 -3.08 -7.14
N ILE A 124 -17.13 -2.28 -6.23
CA ILE A 124 -18.32 -2.68 -5.47
C ILE A 124 -19.48 -2.94 -6.43
N ARG A 125 -19.68 -2.10 -7.45
CA ARG A 125 -20.75 -2.30 -8.44
C ARG A 125 -20.59 -3.61 -9.21
N LEU A 126 -19.36 -3.96 -9.57
CA LEU A 126 -19.04 -5.20 -10.28
C LEU A 126 -19.17 -6.45 -9.39
N THR A 127 -18.99 -6.31 -8.07
CA THR A 127 -18.89 -7.44 -7.13
C THR A 127 -20.19 -7.69 -6.36
N PHE A 128 -20.86 -6.63 -5.91
CA PHE A 128 -22.02 -6.67 -5.01
C PHE A 128 -23.28 -6.04 -5.62
N GLY A 129 -23.20 -5.47 -6.82
CA GLY A 129 -24.34 -4.89 -7.54
C GLY A 129 -24.55 -3.40 -7.29
N LEU A 130 -25.70 -2.88 -7.72
CA LEU A 130 -25.96 -1.45 -7.88
C LEU A 130 -26.72 -0.81 -6.70
N ASP A 131 -27.01 -1.56 -5.63
CA ASP A 131 -27.70 -1.03 -4.47
C ASP A 131 -26.87 0.09 -3.79
N ARG A 132 -27.45 1.28 -3.68
CA ARG A 132 -26.75 2.46 -3.15
C ARG A 132 -26.38 2.32 -1.67
N THR A 133 -27.20 1.63 -0.88
CA THR A 133 -26.93 1.39 0.53
C THR A 133 -25.72 0.49 0.69
N VAL A 134 -25.62 -0.56 -0.13
CA VAL A 134 -24.46 -1.47 -0.17
C VAL A 134 -23.20 -0.72 -0.60
N ILE A 135 -23.26 0.04 -1.70
CA ILE A 135 -22.12 0.83 -2.20
C ILE A 135 -21.63 1.80 -1.13
N ASN A 136 -22.52 2.59 -0.53
CA ASN A 136 -22.14 3.60 0.45
C ASN A 136 -21.56 2.97 1.73
N THR A 137 -22.15 1.87 2.21
CA THR A 137 -21.68 1.16 3.40
C THR A 137 -20.27 0.61 3.22
N ILE A 138 -20.04 -0.16 2.14
CA ILE A 138 -18.73 -0.74 1.88
C ILE A 138 -17.70 0.36 1.60
N THR A 139 -18.07 1.38 0.82
CA THR A 139 -17.17 2.53 0.55
C THR A 139 -16.68 3.16 1.85
N LYS A 140 -17.60 3.48 2.76
CA LYS A 140 -17.25 4.11 4.04
C LYS A 140 -16.31 3.23 4.86
N MET A 141 -16.69 1.97 5.08
CA MET A 141 -15.88 1.02 5.85
C MET A 141 -14.46 0.88 5.29
N SER A 142 -14.34 0.69 3.97
CA SER A 142 -13.04 0.52 3.31
C SER A 142 -12.20 1.80 3.35
N MET A 143 -12.77 2.98 3.10
CA MET A 143 -11.99 4.23 3.12
C MET A 143 -11.49 4.58 4.53
N GLU A 144 -12.21 4.18 5.59
CA GLU A 144 -11.81 4.37 7.00
C GLU A 144 -10.86 3.27 7.51
N SER A 145 -10.69 2.17 6.76
CA SER A 145 -10.07 0.95 7.27
C SER A 145 -8.56 1.03 7.52
N TRP A 146 -7.79 1.68 6.64
CA TRP A 146 -6.34 1.82 6.85
C TRP A 146 -6.00 2.73 8.05
N PRO A 147 -6.58 3.94 8.19
CA PRO A 147 -6.39 4.75 9.39
C PRO A 147 -6.83 4.01 10.66
N ALA A 148 -7.92 3.24 10.60
CA ALA A 148 -8.35 2.41 11.72
C ALA A 148 -7.29 1.36 12.09
N TYR A 149 -6.75 0.62 11.11
CA TYR A 149 -5.71 -0.38 11.31
C TYR A 149 -4.45 0.23 11.92
N GLU A 150 -3.95 1.31 11.30
CA GLU A 150 -2.78 2.05 11.76
C GLU A 150 -2.90 2.49 13.23
N ASN A 151 -4.05 3.03 13.62
CA ASN A 151 -4.27 3.55 14.98
C ASN A 151 -4.05 2.50 16.09
N TYR A 152 -4.22 1.21 15.83
CA TYR A 152 -3.97 0.16 16.81
C TYR A 152 -2.75 -0.73 16.53
N SER A 153 -2.09 -0.57 15.36
CA SER A 153 -1.01 -1.46 14.94
C SER A 153 0.32 -0.76 14.63
N GLY A 154 0.38 0.58 14.62
CA GLY A 154 1.59 1.33 14.27
C GLY A 154 1.39 2.83 14.42
N ASN A 155 1.99 3.45 15.42
CA ASN A 155 1.79 4.87 15.72
C ASN A 155 2.99 5.72 15.27
N LEU A 156 2.72 6.97 14.87
CA LEU A 156 3.72 8.04 14.66
C LEU A 156 4.87 7.70 13.68
N GLY A 157 4.69 6.70 12.81
CA GLY A 157 5.68 6.31 11.81
C GLY A 157 6.77 5.36 12.32
N ILE A 158 6.62 4.76 13.51
CA ILE A 158 7.54 3.73 14.04
C ILE A 158 7.42 2.36 13.37
N GLN A 159 6.80 2.30 12.18
CA GLN A 159 6.52 1.08 11.40
C GLN A 159 5.34 0.26 11.99
N THR A 160 5.47 -1.06 12.08
CA THR A 160 4.48 -1.95 12.71
C THR A 160 4.74 -2.12 14.20
N LEU A 161 3.73 -2.50 14.98
CA LEU A 161 3.82 -2.99 16.36
C LEU A 161 3.60 -4.51 16.44
N THR A 162 3.62 -5.15 15.27
CA THR A 162 3.42 -6.59 15.09
C THR A 162 4.69 -7.38 15.40
N ASP A 163 4.54 -8.67 15.68
CA ASP A 163 5.68 -9.60 15.74
C ASP A 163 6.46 -9.63 14.43
N ILE A 164 7.73 -9.23 14.44
CA ILE A 164 8.59 -9.24 13.23
C ILE A 164 9.54 -10.44 13.14
N LEU A 165 9.47 -11.39 14.08
CA LEU A 165 10.38 -12.54 14.14
C LEU A 165 9.75 -13.80 13.56
N TYR A 166 8.42 -13.86 13.47
CA TYR A 166 7.70 -15.05 13.06
C TYR A 166 6.69 -14.78 11.95
N ASN A 167 5.41 -14.90 12.25
CA ASN A 167 4.35 -14.93 11.24
C ASN A 167 3.84 -13.55 10.85
N HIS A 168 4.37 -12.46 11.41
CA HIS A 168 3.95 -11.10 11.10
C HIS A 168 2.46 -10.84 11.42
N TYR A 169 1.94 -11.45 12.48
CA TYR A 169 0.56 -11.27 12.93
C TYR A 169 0.41 -11.07 14.43
N GLY A 170 -0.35 -10.03 14.81
CA GLY A 170 -0.65 -9.72 16.20
C GLY A 170 0.45 -8.91 16.92
N PRO A 171 0.12 -8.24 18.03
CA PRO A 171 1.01 -7.28 18.66
C PRO A 171 2.18 -7.98 19.37
N ASN A 172 3.41 -7.58 19.03
CA ASN A 172 4.61 -7.92 19.79
C ASN A 172 5.69 -6.83 19.56
N PRO A 173 5.51 -5.61 20.11
CA PRO A 173 6.45 -4.51 19.89
C PRO A 173 7.88 -4.84 20.30
N ALA A 174 8.07 -5.62 21.38
CA ALA A 174 9.38 -6.02 21.87
C ALA A 174 10.15 -6.92 20.88
N SER A 175 9.46 -7.53 19.92
CA SER A 175 10.10 -8.33 18.86
C SER A 175 10.99 -7.49 17.96
N GLN A 176 10.80 -6.17 17.90
CA GLN A 176 11.59 -5.26 17.09
C GLN A 176 13.01 -5.10 17.61
N ASP A 177 13.22 -5.04 18.92
CA ASP A 177 14.54 -4.80 19.51
C ASP A 177 15.33 -6.08 19.76
N ASN A 178 16.65 -5.94 19.92
CA ASN A 178 17.59 -7.03 20.26
C ASN A 178 17.62 -8.20 19.25
N ASN A 179 17.33 -7.94 17.99
CA ASN A 179 17.48 -8.88 16.87
C ASN A 179 18.39 -8.31 15.76
N GLY A 180 18.66 -9.12 14.73
CA GLY A 180 19.51 -8.75 13.59
C GLY A 180 18.81 -8.06 12.41
N TRP A 181 17.52 -7.73 12.50
CA TRP A 181 16.70 -7.25 11.37
C TRP A 181 16.70 -5.73 11.17
N GLY A 182 17.24 -4.97 12.13
CA GLY A 182 17.45 -3.53 11.99
C GLY A 182 16.16 -2.67 12.02
N GLN A 183 15.05 -3.24 12.51
CA GLN A 183 13.80 -2.53 12.78
C GLN A 183 13.68 -2.32 14.29
N TRP A 184 14.39 -1.33 14.84
CA TRP A 184 14.47 -1.11 16.30
C TRP A 184 13.57 0.05 16.73
N THR A 185 12.79 -0.15 17.80
CA THR A 185 12.01 0.94 18.41
C THR A 185 12.86 1.78 19.34
N SER A 186 13.89 1.16 19.96
CA SER A 186 14.71 1.79 21.01
C SER A 186 13.89 2.37 22.17
N ALA A 187 12.73 1.77 22.46
CA ALA A 187 11.81 2.20 23.52
C ALA A 187 12.30 1.83 24.93
#